data_AF-A0A8H6WCR0-F1
#
_entry.id   AF-A0A8H6WCR0-F1
#
_cell.length_a   1.000
_cell.length_b   1.000
_cell.length_c   1.000
_cell.angle_alpha   90.00
_cell.angle_beta   90.00
_cell.angle_gamma   90.00
#
_symmetry.space_group_name_H-M   'P 1'
#
loop_
_entity.id
_entity.type
_entity.pdbx_description
1 polymer ?
#
loop_
_entity_poly.entity_id
_entity_poly.type
_entity_poly.pdbx_seq_one_letter_code
_entity_poly.pdbx_strand_id
1 'polypeptide(L)'
;MQPRLPPEIIDCIIDVLVDKPALLICSSVARTWVARSRHHLFCSLHLRLTRSRVLRLKYLIESAHGSGFVAHVNHLHLVYADSAHLVELWHLLSHFTRLQSLSMVPAGQTDAMRLADMPPLIQLPLLTDLRVTKVRFRWYTDLAMVLTRVGACLRVLHLSGSVESVSKYRRKIKPPKITLPNLECLRIAPSGGLLDWLKWNGWALRAPRVELIFGKDDEEAIPSLLWDYFDALGARLTYVVFSFDNERQLGECEQH
;
A
#
# COMPACT_ATOMS: atom_id res chain seq x y z
N MET A 1 27.52 30.29 -31.00
CA MET A 1 26.65 29.14 -30.62
C MET A 1 27.07 28.69 -29.24
N GLN A 2 26.17 28.66 -28.26
CA GLN A 2 26.50 28.08 -26.94
C GLN A 2 26.45 26.55 -27.04
N PRO A 3 27.43 25.82 -26.48
CA PRO A 3 27.35 24.37 -26.41
C PRO A 3 26.10 23.99 -25.60
N ARG A 4 25.25 23.12 -26.15
CA ARG A 4 24.09 22.57 -25.47
C ARG A 4 24.36 21.10 -25.17
N LEU A 5 24.17 20.72 -23.91
CA LEU A 5 24.18 19.31 -23.53
C LEU A 5 22.95 18.62 -24.15
N PRO A 6 23.12 17.40 -24.71
CA PRO A 6 22.00 16.57 -25.13
C PRO A 6 21.07 16.26 -23.94
N PRO A 7 19.74 16.15 -24.16
CA PRO A 7 18.77 15.86 -23.11
C PRO A 7 19.02 14.52 -22.42
N GLU A 8 19.55 13.53 -23.13
CA GLU A 8 19.87 12.21 -22.57
C GLU A 8 20.95 12.30 -21.50
N ILE A 9 21.95 13.18 -21.70
CA ILE A 9 23.01 13.42 -20.73
C ILE A 9 22.45 14.14 -19.49
N ILE A 10 21.51 15.06 -19.68
CA ILE A 10 20.82 15.75 -18.57
C ILE A 10 20.02 14.75 -17.75
N ASP A 11 19.26 13.87 -18.40
CA ASP A 11 18.47 12.84 -17.72
C ASP A 11 19.38 11.88 -16.94
N CYS A 12 20.49 11.44 -17.53
CA CYS A 12 21.49 10.63 -16.83
C CYS A 12 22.04 11.36 -15.59
N ILE A 13 22.39 12.66 -15.69
CA ILE A 13 22.87 13.44 -14.55
C ILE A 13 21.82 13.47 -13.43
N ILE A 14 20.57 13.78 -13.77
CA ILE A 14 19.47 13.86 -12.81
C ILE A 14 19.16 12.49 -12.20
N ASP A 15 19.30 11.40 -12.95
CA ASP A 15 19.05 10.03 -12.48
C ASP A 15 20.05 9.57 -11.41
N VAL A 16 21.28 10.11 -11.41
CA VAL A 16 22.26 9.82 -10.35
C VAL A 16 22.01 10.67 -9.09
N LEU A 17 21.20 11.74 -9.19
CA LEU A 17 20.87 12.58 -8.04
C LEU A 17 19.76 11.94 -7.21
N VAL A 18 20.15 11.37 -6.07
CA VAL A 18 19.21 10.80 -5.09
C VAL A 18 18.67 11.88 -4.13
N ASP A 19 19.43 12.97 -3.94
CA ASP A 19 19.13 14.01 -2.97
C ASP A 19 18.03 14.98 -3.42
N LYS A 20 17.00 15.17 -2.58
CA LYS A 20 15.85 16.04 -2.88
C LYS A 20 16.25 17.51 -2.98
N PRO A 21 17.03 18.10 -2.05
CA PRO A 21 17.63 19.42 -2.21
C PRO A 21 18.35 19.62 -3.54
N ALA A 22 19.24 18.70 -3.94
CA ALA A 22 19.92 18.77 -5.23
C ALA A 22 18.94 18.76 -6.41
N LEU A 23 17.92 17.90 -6.38
CA LEU A 23 16.87 17.86 -7.41
C LEU A 23 16.05 19.15 -7.47
N LEU A 24 15.78 19.80 -6.33
CA LEU A 24 15.11 21.10 -6.29
C LEU A 24 15.97 22.18 -6.95
N ILE A 25 17.28 22.22 -6.66
CA ILE A 25 18.21 23.15 -7.31
C ILE A 25 18.22 22.89 -8.81
N CYS A 26 18.38 21.64 -9.23
CA CYS A 26 18.34 21.21 -10.64
C CYS A 26 17.06 21.66 -11.36
N SER A 27 15.91 21.60 -10.69
CA SER A 27 14.64 22.06 -11.24
C SER A 27 14.60 23.57 -11.49
N SER A 28 15.50 24.36 -10.89
CA SER A 28 15.60 25.81 -11.10
C SER A 28 16.67 26.22 -12.11
N VAL A 29 17.60 25.32 -12.48
CA VAL A 29 18.70 25.62 -13.41
C VAL A 29 18.21 25.91 -14.83
N ALA A 30 17.36 25.04 -15.40
CA ALA A 30 16.86 25.20 -16.76
C ALA A 30 15.51 24.50 -16.97
N ARG A 31 14.68 25.01 -17.88
CA ARG A 31 13.36 24.42 -18.20
C ARG A 31 13.43 22.95 -18.61
N THR A 32 14.50 22.56 -19.30
CA THR A 32 14.72 21.17 -19.73
C THR A 32 14.97 20.22 -18.56
N TRP A 33 15.48 20.72 -17.43
CA TRP A 33 15.77 19.91 -16.23
C TRP A 33 14.52 19.71 -15.36
N VAL A 34 13.53 20.59 -15.49
CA VAL A 34 12.32 20.61 -14.66
C VAL A 34 11.57 19.29 -14.72
N ALA A 35 11.32 18.75 -15.93
CA ALA A 35 10.46 17.57 -16.09
C ALA A 35 11.06 16.33 -15.39
N ARG A 36 12.35 16.05 -15.64
CA ARG A 36 13.04 14.91 -15.02
C ARG A 36 13.24 15.11 -13.52
N SER A 37 13.62 16.32 -13.09
CA SER A 37 13.77 16.62 -11.65
C SER A 37 12.45 16.45 -10.89
N ARG A 38 11.33 16.93 -11.45
CA ARG A 38 9.99 16.75 -10.86
C ARG A 38 9.56 15.30 -10.79
N HIS A 39 9.89 14.50 -11.82
CA HIS A 39 9.62 13.07 -11.78
C HIS A 39 10.25 12.43 -10.54
N HIS A 40 11.53 12.65 -10.29
CA HIS A 40 12.23 12.11 -9.12
C HIS A 40 11.77 12.72 -7.79
N LEU A 41 11.49 14.01 -7.75
CA LEU A 41 10.98 14.68 -6.55
C LEU A 41 9.63 14.12 -6.08
N PHE A 42 8.76 13.76 -7.03
CA PHE A 42 7.37 13.40 -6.75
C PHE A 42 7.03 11.93 -7.03
N CYS A 43 7.97 11.11 -7.53
CA CYS A 43 7.71 9.69 -7.81
C CYS A 43 7.27 8.91 -6.57
N SER A 44 7.80 9.29 -5.40
CA SER A 44 7.48 8.69 -4.11
C SER A 44 7.11 9.78 -3.11
N LEU A 45 5.85 9.76 -2.67
CA LEU A 45 5.33 10.69 -1.67
C LEU A 45 5.12 9.97 -0.34
N HIS A 46 5.66 10.56 0.72
CA HIS A 46 5.49 10.10 2.09
C HIS A 46 4.72 11.15 2.88
N LEU A 47 3.44 10.89 3.14
CA LEU A 47 2.53 11.85 3.74
C LEU A 47 2.08 11.36 5.12
N ARG A 48 2.48 12.10 6.15
CA ARG A 48 1.86 11.96 7.48
C ARG A 48 0.62 12.83 7.53
N LEU A 49 -0.54 12.18 7.55
CA LEU A 49 -1.86 12.77 7.42
C LEU A 49 -2.40 13.20 8.77
N THR A 50 -2.59 14.50 8.88
CA THR A 50 -3.44 15.16 9.87
C THR A 50 -4.59 15.81 9.12
N ARG A 51 -5.68 16.15 9.82
CA ARG A 51 -6.81 16.88 9.21
C ARG A 51 -6.37 18.08 8.38
N SER A 52 -5.50 18.92 8.94
CA SER A 52 -4.98 20.11 8.27
C SER A 52 -4.14 19.78 7.02
N ARG A 53 -3.38 18.68 7.03
CA ARG A 53 -2.57 18.25 5.88
C ARG A 53 -3.41 17.63 4.77
N VAL A 54 -4.46 16.89 5.11
CA VAL A 54 -5.42 16.35 4.12
C VAL A 54 -6.11 17.49 3.37
N LEU A 55 -6.57 18.51 4.09
CA LEU A 55 -7.18 19.70 3.48
C LEU A 55 -6.20 20.48 2.59
N ARG A 56 -4.95 20.64 3.03
CA ARG A 56 -3.90 21.26 2.20
C ARG A 56 -3.59 20.42 0.96
N LEU A 57 -3.50 19.10 1.10
CA LEU A 57 -3.27 18.20 -0.02
C LEU A 57 -4.43 18.28 -1.02
N LYS A 58 -5.67 18.26 -0.53
CA LYS A 58 -6.87 18.45 -1.35
C LYS A 58 -6.79 19.76 -2.12
N TYR A 59 -6.54 20.87 -1.45
CA TYR A 59 -6.38 22.18 -2.11
C TYR A 59 -5.26 22.17 -3.14
N LEU A 60 -4.11 21.56 -2.83
CA LEU A 60 -2.99 21.45 -3.78
C LEU A 60 -3.37 20.64 -5.02
N ILE A 61 -4.05 19.51 -4.86
CA ILE A 61 -4.51 18.64 -5.97
C ILE A 61 -5.55 19.36 -6.82
N GLU A 62 -6.51 20.04 -6.19
CA GLU A 62 -7.61 20.75 -6.86
C GLU A 62 -7.17 22.09 -7.46
N SER A 63 -6.01 22.64 -7.06
CA SER A 63 -5.46 23.87 -7.62
C SER A 63 -5.04 23.69 -9.08
N ALA A 64 -4.95 24.80 -9.83
CA ALA A 64 -4.46 24.83 -11.21
C ALA A 64 -3.04 24.24 -11.39
N HIS A 65 -2.27 24.15 -10.31
CA HIS A 65 -0.92 23.59 -10.30
C HIS A 65 -0.86 22.12 -9.85
N GLY A 66 -1.97 21.57 -9.36
CA GLY A 66 -2.03 20.22 -8.80
C GLY A 66 -1.78 19.11 -9.80
N SER A 67 -2.28 19.28 -11.02
CA SER A 67 -2.12 18.31 -12.11
C SER A 67 -0.66 17.99 -12.42
N GLY A 68 0.24 18.96 -12.22
CA GLY A 68 1.65 18.85 -12.54
C GLY A 68 2.37 17.79 -11.70
N PHE A 69 2.22 17.81 -10.36
CA PHE A 69 2.95 16.86 -9.52
C PHE A 69 2.23 15.52 -9.38
N VAL A 70 0.90 15.52 -9.36
CA VAL A 70 0.07 14.31 -9.21
C VAL A 70 0.35 13.29 -10.32
N ALA A 71 0.57 13.77 -11.54
CA ALA A 71 0.89 12.93 -12.70
C ALA A 71 2.25 12.21 -12.59
N HIS A 72 3.09 12.56 -11.61
CA HIS A 72 4.39 11.93 -11.38
C HIS A 72 4.39 10.94 -10.22
N VAL A 73 3.33 10.88 -9.41
CA VAL A 73 3.29 10.02 -8.21
C VAL A 73 3.02 8.57 -8.59
N ASN A 74 4.01 7.72 -8.35
CA ASN A 74 3.93 6.28 -8.57
C ASN A 74 3.82 5.51 -7.25
N HIS A 75 4.45 6.03 -6.19
CA HIS A 75 4.47 5.40 -4.87
C HIS A 75 3.92 6.40 -3.85
N LEU A 76 2.89 5.99 -3.12
CA LEU A 76 2.26 6.79 -2.09
C LEU A 76 2.29 6.04 -0.77
N HIS A 77 2.98 6.60 0.20
CA HIS A 77 3.01 6.11 1.56
C HIS A 77 2.27 7.08 2.48
N LEU A 78 1.26 6.57 3.16
CA LEU A 78 0.33 7.34 3.98
C LEU A 78 0.44 6.88 5.42
N VAL A 79 0.83 7.80 6.29
CA VAL A 79 0.80 7.59 7.74
C VAL A 79 -0.39 8.36 8.31
N TYR A 80 -1.46 7.68 8.73
CA TYR A 80 -2.71 8.33 9.14
C TYR A 80 -2.93 8.29 10.65
N ALA A 81 -3.40 9.38 11.24
CA ALA A 81 -3.73 9.41 12.66
C ALA A 81 -5.11 8.81 12.97
N ASP A 82 -6.08 8.98 12.07
CA ASP A 82 -7.50 8.64 12.27
C ASP A 82 -8.09 8.17 10.93
N SER A 83 -8.95 7.15 10.96
CA SER A 83 -9.65 6.61 9.80
C SER A 83 -10.61 7.60 9.14
N ALA A 84 -11.14 8.59 9.86
CA ALA A 84 -11.99 9.63 9.27
C ALA A 84 -11.32 10.35 8.10
N HIS A 85 -10.00 10.54 8.17
CA HIS A 85 -9.20 11.17 7.12
C HIS A 85 -9.05 10.31 5.86
N LEU A 86 -9.19 8.98 5.98
CA LEU A 86 -9.00 8.07 4.86
C LEU A 86 -10.15 8.13 3.87
N VAL A 87 -11.37 8.41 4.35
CA VAL A 87 -12.55 8.59 3.49
C VAL A 87 -12.33 9.77 2.54
N GLU A 88 -11.90 10.92 3.07
CA GLU A 88 -11.58 12.09 2.25
C GLU A 88 -10.41 11.80 1.30
N LEU A 89 -9.38 11.10 1.79
CA LEU A 89 -8.21 10.80 0.99
C LEU A 89 -8.49 9.82 -0.15
N TRP A 90 -9.46 8.93 0.00
CA TRP A 90 -9.84 8.00 -1.06
C TRP A 90 -10.40 8.71 -2.28
N HIS A 91 -11.12 9.80 -2.08
CA HIS A 91 -11.53 10.65 -3.21
C HIS A 91 -10.30 11.26 -3.89
N LEU A 92 -9.30 11.68 -3.11
CA LEU A 92 -8.04 12.21 -3.65
C LEU A 92 -7.22 11.16 -4.39
N LEU A 93 -7.33 9.87 -4.03
CA LEU A 93 -6.58 8.82 -4.69
C LEU A 93 -6.88 8.69 -6.18
N SER A 94 -8.10 9.01 -6.59
CA SER A 94 -8.52 8.99 -7.99
C SER A 94 -7.72 9.91 -8.89
N HIS A 95 -7.07 10.93 -8.32
CA HIS A 95 -6.23 11.84 -9.08
C HIS A 95 -4.87 11.23 -9.43
N PHE A 96 -4.37 10.25 -8.66
CA PHE A 96 -3.08 9.59 -8.91
C PHE A 96 -3.24 8.45 -9.93
N THR A 97 -3.47 8.81 -11.19
CA THR A 97 -3.72 7.86 -12.29
C THR A 97 -2.54 6.92 -12.57
N ARG A 98 -1.33 7.28 -12.14
CA ARG A 98 -0.10 6.49 -12.30
C ARG A 98 0.33 5.75 -11.04
N LEU A 99 -0.52 5.72 -10.01
CA LEU A 99 -0.20 5.09 -8.75
C LEU A 99 0.01 3.59 -8.93
N GLN A 100 1.24 3.13 -8.66
CA GLN A 100 1.67 1.73 -8.73
C GLN A 100 1.71 1.10 -7.34
N SER A 101 2.16 1.85 -6.34
CA SER A 101 2.30 1.37 -4.97
C SER A 101 1.56 2.28 -4.00
N LEU A 102 0.72 1.68 -3.16
CA LEU A 102 0.00 2.36 -2.10
C LEU A 102 0.28 1.68 -0.76
N SER A 103 0.82 2.41 0.19
CA SER A 103 1.05 1.96 1.55
C SER A 103 0.26 2.81 2.52
N MET A 104 -0.52 2.18 3.39
CA MET A 104 -1.26 2.83 4.46
C MET A 104 -0.85 2.25 5.80
N VAL A 105 -0.41 3.14 6.70
CA VAL A 105 0.06 2.79 8.04
C VAL A 105 -0.58 3.73 9.05
N PRO A 106 -1.20 3.24 10.14
CA PRO A 106 -1.66 4.13 11.19
C PRO A 106 -0.47 4.68 11.98
N ALA A 107 -0.55 5.94 12.38
CA ALA A 107 0.43 6.63 13.20
C ALA A 107 0.45 6.13 14.66
N GLY A 108 -0.62 5.48 15.11
CA GLY A 108 -0.81 5.02 16.49
C GLY A 108 -1.16 3.54 16.61
N GLN A 109 -1.38 3.07 17.85
CA GLN A 109 -1.80 1.70 18.14
C GLN A 109 -3.32 1.54 18.24
N THR A 110 -4.07 2.61 18.54
CA THR A 110 -5.49 2.53 18.90
C THR A 110 -6.43 2.57 17.70
N ASP A 111 -6.05 3.30 16.65
CA ASP A 111 -6.92 3.58 15.50
C ASP A 111 -6.63 2.63 14.35
N ALA A 112 -7.21 1.45 14.46
CA ALA A 112 -7.29 0.55 13.34
C ALA A 112 -8.31 1.07 12.32
N MET A 113 -7.92 1.09 11.05
CA MET A 113 -8.80 1.47 9.96
C MET A 113 -9.93 0.44 9.83
N ARG A 114 -11.18 0.91 9.80
CA ARG A 114 -12.32 0.09 9.41
C ARG A 114 -12.45 0.11 7.90
N LEU A 115 -12.30 -1.05 7.27
CA LEU A 115 -12.43 -1.16 5.81
C LEU A 115 -13.83 -0.83 5.28
N ALA A 116 -14.86 -1.04 6.09
CA ALA A 116 -16.23 -0.67 5.73
C ALA A 116 -16.38 0.84 5.46
N ASP A 117 -15.50 1.66 6.04
CA ASP A 117 -15.48 3.10 5.84
C ASP A 117 -14.72 3.48 4.56
N MET A 118 -13.99 2.55 3.92
CA MET A 118 -13.34 2.83 2.65
C MET A 118 -14.41 3.00 1.58
N PRO A 119 -14.57 4.20 0.99
CA PRO A 119 -15.48 4.35 -0.12
C PRO A 119 -15.13 3.38 -1.25
N PRO A 120 -16.12 3.03 -2.07
CA PRO A 120 -15.94 2.16 -3.23
C PRO A 120 -14.72 2.60 -4.03
N LEU A 121 -13.63 1.81 -3.99
CA LEU A 121 -12.37 2.19 -4.64
C LEU A 121 -12.65 2.57 -6.10
N ILE A 122 -12.25 3.79 -6.45
CA ILE A 122 -12.16 4.28 -7.81
C ILE A 122 -11.06 3.46 -8.49
N GLN A 123 -11.24 3.13 -9.76
CA GLN A 123 -10.29 2.28 -10.49
C GLN A 123 -8.89 2.89 -10.41
N LEU A 124 -7.97 2.18 -9.76
CA LEU A 124 -6.54 2.47 -9.78
C LEU A 124 -5.91 1.45 -10.73
N PRO A 125 -5.97 1.68 -12.05
CA PRO A 125 -5.70 0.66 -13.06
C PRO A 125 -4.24 0.20 -13.08
N LEU A 126 -3.34 0.96 -12.47
CA LEU A 126 -1.91 0.66 -12.44
C LEU A 126 -1.43 0.19 -11.07
N LEU A 127 -2.32 0.06 -10.08
CA LEU A 127 -1.94 -0.35 -8.74
C LEU A 127 -1.51 -1.81 -8.74
N THR A 128 -0.22 -2.01 -8.51
CA THR A 128 0.46 -3.31 -8.50
C THR A 128 0.82 -3.72 -7.08
N ASP A 129 1.05 -2.76 -6.18
CA ASP A 129 1.45 -3.00 -4.80
C ASP A 129 0.46 -2.31 -3.84
N LEU A 130 -0.20 -3.09 -3.00
CA LEU A 130 -1.06 -2.57 -1.94
C LEU A 130 -0.57 -3.08 -0.59
N ARG A 131 -0.16 -2.15 0.28
CA ARG A 131 0.18 -2.41 1.68
C ARG A 131 -0.82 -1.72 2.58
N VAL A 132 -1.51 -2.48 3.40
CA VAL A 132 -2.44 -1.97 4.40
C VAL A 132 -2.10 -2.60 5.73
N THR A 133 -1.75 -1.78 6.72
CA THR A 133 -1.33 -2.29 8.04
C THR A 133 -2.31 -1.94 9.15
N LYS A 134 -2.33 -2.79 10.18
CA LYS A 134 -3.22 -2.74 11.35
C LYS A 134 -4.69 -2.45 11.00
N VAL A 135 -5.22 -3.16 10.01
CA VAL A 135 -6.61 -3.02 9.58
C VAL A 135 -7.54 -3.77 10.52
N ARG A 136 -8.70 -3.18 10.85
CA ARG A 136 -9.79 -3.90 11.52
C ARG A 136 -10.90 -4.20 10.53
N PHE A 137 -11.23 -5.48 10.43
CA PHE A 137 -12.35 -5.94 9.63
C PHE A 137 -13.53 -6.18 10.56
N ARG A 138 -14.66 -5.53 10.25
CA ARG A 138 -15.93 -5.90 10.89
C ARG A 138 -16.45 -7.19 10.26
N TRP A 139 -16.31 -7.31 8.93
CA TRP A 139 -16.71 -8.48 8.16
C TRP A 139 -15.66 -8.86 7.12
N TYR A 140 -15.63 -10.14 6.78
CA TYR A 140 -14.80 -10.70 5.72
C TYR A 140 -15.13 -10.15 4.32
N THR A 141 -16.37 -9.71 4.12
CA THR A 141 -16.83 -9.07 2.90
C THR A 141 -16.13 -7.73 2.64
N ASP A 142 -15.68 -7.04 3.69
CA ASP A 142 -15.07 -5.71 3.56
C ASP A 142 -13.74 -5.81 2.81
N LEU A 143 -12.89 -6.79 3.17
CA LEU A 143 -11.66 -7.08 2.45
C LEU A 143 -11.94 -7.52 1.02
N ALA A 144 -12.92 -8.40 0.86
CA ALA A 144 -13.27 -8.91 -0.46
C ALA A 144 -13.72 -7.82 -1.42
N MET A 145 -14.54 -6.88 -0.96
CA MET A 145 -14.99 -5.73 -1.75
C MET A 145 -13.85 -4.82 -2.17
N VAL A 146 -12.83 -4.67 -1.32
CA VAL A 146 -11.63 -3.91 -1.67
C VAL A 146 -10.83 -4.66 -2.72
N LEU A 147 -10.56 -5.94 -2.50
CA LEU A 147 -9.76 -6.76 -3.39
C LEU A 147 -10.40 -6.98 -4.76
N THR A 148 -11.72 -7.10 -4.87
CA THR A 148 -12.38 -7.23 -6.18
C THR A 148 -12.26 -5.99 -7.05
N ARG A 149 -11.96 -4.82 -6.47
CA ARG A 149 -11.83 -3.56 -7.19
C ARG A 149 -10.40 -3.25 -7.64
N VAL A 150 -9.41 -3.60 -6.83
CA VAL A 150 -7.99 -3.43 -7.18
C VAL A 150 -7.38 -4.67 -7.83
N GLY A 151 -8.10 -5.79 -7.81
CA GLY A 151 -7.51 -7.11 -7.96
C GLY A 151 -7.01 -7.49 -9.34
N ALA A 152 -7.43 -6.79 -10.39
CA ALA A 152 -7.02 -7.13 -11.75
C ALA A 152 -5.52 -6.88 -11.98
N CYS A 153 -4.93 -5.85 -11.37
CA CYS A 153 -3.53 -5.46 -11.59
C CYS A 153 -2.63 -5.72 -10.38
N LEU A 154 -3.22 -6.12 -9.25
CA LEU A 154 -2.50 -6.30 -8.00
C LEU A 154 -1.54 -7.51 -8.08
N ARG A 155 -0.25 -7.24 -7.93
CA ARG A 155 0.84 -8.22 -7.91
C ARG A 155 1.31 -8.51 -6.50
N VAL A 156 1.37 -7.50 -5.65
CA VAL A 156 1.81 -7.61 -4.25
C VAL A 156 0.72 -7.08 -3.33
N LEU A 157 0.28 -7.93 -2.40
CA LEU A 157 -0.68 -7.57 -1.37
C LEU A 157 -0.05 -7.79 0.00
N HIS A 158 0.14 -6.73 0.77
CA HIS A 158 0.54 -6.80 2.16
C HIS A 158 -0.62 -6.41 3.07
N LEU A 159 -1.09 -7.35 3.87
CA LEU A 159 -2.11 -7.16 4.88
C LEU A 159 -1.54 -7.43 6.28
N SER A 160 -1.67 -6.46 7.17
CA SER A 160 -1.58 -6.72 8.60
C SER A 160 -2.80 -6.14 9.31
N GLY A 161 -3.32 -6.84 10.31
CA GLY A 161 -4.55 -6.43 10.95
C GLY A 161 -5.28 -7.56 11.66
N SER A 162 -6.30 -7.19 12.44
CA SER A 162 -7.09 -8.09 13.27
C SER A 162 -8.56 -8.07 12.86
N VAL A 163 -9.27 -9.16 13.12
CA VAL A 163 -10.71 -9.28 12.87
C VAL A 163 -11.44 -9.22 14.20
N GLU A 164 -12.37 -8.27 14.36
CA GLU A 164 -12.96 -7.93 15.66
C GLU A 164 -13.81 -9.05 16.30
N SER A 165 -14.38 -9.99 15.51
CA SER A 165 -15.07 -11.16 16.09
C SER A 165 -15.39 -12.24 15.05
N VAL A 166 -14.65 -13.35 15.05
CA VAL A 166 -14.94 -14.51 14.20
C VAL A 166 -15.99 -15.44 14.83
N SER A 167 -16.00 -15.55 16.16
CA SER A 167 -16.68 -16.62 16.89
C SER A 167 -18.21 -16.58 16.77
N LYS A 168 -18.81 -15.39 16.62
CA LYS A 168 -20.27 -15.25 16.56
C LYS A 168 -20.90 -15.53 15.19
N TYR A 169 -20.11 -15.57 14.11
CA TYR A 169 -20.65 -15.52 12.74
C TYR A 169 -20.21 -16.66 11.82
N ARG A 170 -19.54 -17.70 12.34
CA ARG A 170 -19.06 -18.87 11.56
C ARG A 170 -20.13 -19.58 10.70
N ARG A 171 -21.44 -19.36 10.90
CA ARG A 171 -22.47 -20.27 10.36
C ARG A 171 -23.34 -19.78 9.19
N LYS A 172 -23.25 -18.53 8.70
CA LYS A 172 -24.30 -18.04 7.76
C LYS A 172 -23.89 -17.39 6.44
N ILE A 173 -22.65 -16.94 6.25
CA ILE A 173 -22.30 -16.19 5.03
C ILE A 173 -21.16 -16.90 4.30
N LYS A 174 -21.48 -17.46 3.12
CA LYS A 174 -20.43 -17.90 2.19
C LYS A 174 -19.69 -16.66 1.71
N PRO A 175 -18.37 -16.59 1.87
CA PRO A 175 -17.64 -15.45 1.41
C PRO A 175 -17.69 -15.32 -0.12
N PRO A 176 -17.62 -14.09 -0.65
CA PRO A 176 -17.51 -13.89 -2.08
C PRO A 176 -16.22 -14.53 -2.63
N LYS A 177 -16.31 -15.15 -3.81
CA LYS A 177 -15.14 -15.65 -4.52
C LYS A 177 -14.35 -14.46 -5.06
N ILE A 178 -13.19 -14.21 -4.47
CA ILE A 178 -12.23 -13.20 -4.96
C ILE A 178 -11.28 -13.92 -5.90
N THR A 179 -10.97 -13.34 -7.04
CA THR A 179 -9.90 -13.85 -7.92
C THR A 179 -8.90 -12.73 -8.15
N LEU A 180 -7.66 -12.98 -7.76
CA LEU A 180 -6.53 -12.08 -8.01
C LEU A 180 -5.57 -12.79 -8.99
N PRO A 181 -5.86 -12.76 -10.30
CA PRO A 181 -5.18 -13.61 -11.27
C PRO A 181 -3.68 -13.29 -11.39
N ASN A 182 -3.30 -12.05 -11.11
CA ASN A 182 -1.94 -11.53 -11.23
C ASN A 182 -1.21 -11.42 -9.88
N LEU A 183 -1.79 -11.92 -8.79
CA LEU A 183 -1.16 -11.85 -7.49
C LEU A 183 0.06 -12.76 -7.46
N GLU A 184 1.23 -12.16 -7.35
CA GLU A 184 2.52 -12.83 -7.26
C GLU A 184 2.93 -13.07 -5.82
N CYS A 185 2.67 -12.09 -4.94
CA CYS A 185 3.07 -12.14 -3.54
C CYS A 185 1.94 -11.70 -2.61
N LEU A 186 1.63 -12.57 -1.65
CA LEU A 186 0.75 -12.27 -0.53
C LEU A 186 1.57 -12.20 0.76
N ARG A 187 1.72 -11.01 1.32
CA ARG A 187 2.35 -10.79 2.63
C ARG A 187 1.27 -10.64 3.67
N ILE A 188 1.30 -11.48 4.70
CA ILE A 188 0.33 -11.43 5.79
C ILE A 188 1.11 -11.34 7.09
N ALA A 189 0.84 -10.33 7.91
CA ALA A 189 1.18 -10.40 9.32
C ALA A 189 -0.02 -11.00 10.06
N PRO A 190 0.03 -12.29 10.42
CA PRO A 190 -1.12 -12.95 11.00
C PRO A 190 -1.45 -12.34 12.35
N SER A 191 -2.68 -11.91 12.56
CA SER A 191 -3.17 -11.60 13.90
C SER A 191 -4.61 -12.06 14.06
N GLY A 192 -4.87 -12.82 15.14
CA GLY A 192 -6.18 -13.34 15.51
C GLY A 192 -6.99 -13.95 14.34
N GLY A 193 -8.18 -13.42 14.09
CA GLY A 193 -9.14 -13.94 13.12
C GLY A 193 -8.78 -13.81 11.63
N LEU A 194 -7.66 -13.20 11.27
CA LEU A 194 -7.22 -13.10 9.87
C LEU A 194 -6.79 -14.47 9.32
N LEU A 195 -6.14 -15.29 10.15
CA LEU A 195 -5.79 -16.67 9.79
C LEU A 195 -7.04 -17.53 9.64
N ASP A 196 -8.00 -17.40 10.55
CA ASP A 196 -9.32 -18.05 10.42
C ASP A 196 -9.99 -17.65 9.10
N TRP A 197 -9.96 -16.37 8.73
CA TRP A 197 -10.49 -15.92 7.44
C TRP A 197 -9.82 -16.63 6.28
N LEU A 198 -8.48 -16.65 6.27
CA LEU A 198 -7.67 -17.28 5.24
C LEU A 198 -7.92 -18.78 5.17
N LYS A 199 -8.16 -19.47 6.28
CA LYS A 199 -8.55 -20.90 6.23
C LYS A 199 -9.89 -21.09 5.52
N TRP A 200 -10.85 -20.20 5.78
CA TRP A 200 -12.20 -20.29 5.19
C TRP A 200 -12.27 -19.80 3.74
N ASN A 201 -11.34 -18.92 3.34
CA ASN A 201 -11.33 -18.22 2.05
C ASN A 201 -10.14 -18.56 1.18
N GLY A 202 -9.17 -19.32 1.69
CA GLY A 202 -7.80 -19.46 1.14
C GLY A 202 -7.76 -19.94 -0.30
N TRP A 203 -8.81 -20.61 -0.75
CA TRP A 203 -8.95 -21.05 -2.14
C TRP A 203 -9.07 -19.90 -3.15
N ALA A 204 -9.46 -18.71 -2.71
CA ALA A 204 -9.66 -17.52 -3.55
C ALA A 204 -8.37 -16.72 -3.79
N LEU A 205 -7.48 -16.65 -2.80
CA LEU A 205 -6.22 -15.91 -2.88
C LEU A 205 -5.08 -16.84 -3.32
N ARG A 206 -5.08 -17.23 -4.59
CA ARG A 206 -4.01 -18.06 -5.16
C ARG A 206 -2.80 -17.18 -5.52
N ALA A 207 -1.83 -17.07 -4.61
CA ALA A 207 -0.52 -16.46 -4.88
C ALA A 207 0.57 -17.53 -4.96
N PRO A 208 1.55 -17.43 -5.89
CA PRO A 208 2.69 -18.33 -5.93
C PRO A 208 3.65 -18.13 -4.74
N ARG A 209 3.72 -16.91 -4.19
CA ARG A 209 4.49 -16.58 -2.98
C ARG A 209 3.56 -16.15 -1.86
N VAL A 210 3.72 -16.76 -0.70
CA VAL A 210 3.13 -16.26 0.55
C VAL A 210 4.24 -15.95 1.53
N GLU A 211 4.26 -14.73 2.07
CA GLU A 211 5.16 -14.34 3.15
C GLU A 211 4.33 -14.12 4.42
N LEU A 212 4.73 -14.78 5.49
CA LEU A 212 4.11 -14.65 6.79
C LEU A 212 5.06 -13.87 7.69
N ILE A 213 4.59 -12.73 8.19
CA ILE A 213 5.38 -11.76 8.95
C ILE A 213 4.96 -11.83 10.42
N PHE A 214 5.80 -12.39 11.28
CA PHE A 214 5.48 -12.60 12.69
C PHE A 214 6.02 -11.47 13.55
N GLY A 215 5.19 -10.98 14.47
CA GLY A 215 5.63 -10.10 15.53
C GLY A 215 6.34 -10.87 16.64
N LYS A 216 7.06 -10.15 17.52
CA LYS A 216 7.76 -10.76 18.67
C LYS A 216 6.85 -11.52 19.62
N ASP A 217 5.57 -11.13 19.69
CA ASP A 217 4.61 -11.71 20.62
C ASP A 217 3.90 -12.96 20.06
N ASP A 218 4.18 -13.33 18.80
CA ASP A 218 3.42 -14.38 18.10
C ASP A 218 4.06 -15.78 18.21
N GLU A 219 5.25 -15.95 18.81
CA GLU A 219 6.10 -17.15 18.70
C GLU A 219 5.41 -18.48 19.07
N GLU A 220 4.48 -18.51 20.03
CA GLU A 220 3.89 -19.75 20.55
C GLU A 220 2.72 -20.30 19.72
N ALA A 221 2.02 -19.46 18.93
CA ALA A 221 0.80 -19.85 18.21
C ALA A 221 1.05 -20.34 16.76
N ILE A 222 2.30 -20.26 16.30
CA ILE A 222 2.67 -20.33 14.88
C ILE A 222 2.50 -21.73 14.27
N PRO A 223 3.02 -22.83 14.86
CA PRO A 223 3.16 -24.08 14.12
C PRO A 223 1.82 -24.73 13.75
N SER A 224 0.86 -24.76 14.68
CA SER A 224 -0.43 -25.44 14.45
C SER A 224 -1.34 -24.69 13.47
N LEU A 225 -1.30 -23.35 13.46
CA LEU A 225 -2.11 -22.55 12.55
C LEU A 225 -1.63 -22.60 11.10
N LEU A 226 -0.33 -22.82 10.90
CA LEU A 226 0.31 -22.90 9.59
C LEU A 226 -0.05 -24.17 8.83
N TRP A 227 -0.12 -25.32 9.49
CA TRP A 227 -0.40 -26.60 8.82
C TRP A 227 -1.76 -26.59 8.13
N ASP A 228 -2.81 -26.20 8.86
CA ASP A 228 -4.15 -26.02 8.29
C ASP A 228 -4.18 -25.03 7.11
N TYR A 229 -3.29 -24.04 7.13
CA TYR A 229 -3.21 -23.04 6.07
C TYR A 229 -2.47 -23.56 4.83
N PHE A 230 -1.41 -24.35 5.01
CA PHE A 230 -0.71 -25.00 3.90
C PHE A 230 -1.59 -26.02 3.19
N ASP A 231 -2.35 -26.81 3.96
CA ASP A 231 -3.34 -27.73 3.40
C ASP A 231 -4.40 -26.99 2.57
N ALA A 232 -4.75 -25.76 2.97
CA ALA A 232 -5.74 -24.94 2.26
C ALA A 232 -5.21 -24.25 0.99
N LEU A 233 -3.92 -23.89 0.92
CA LEU A 233 -3.36 -23.13 -0.22
C LEU A 233 -3.18 -23.98 -1.49
N GLY A 234 -3.05 -25.30 -1.35
CA GLY A 234 -2.98 -26.24 -2.46
C GLY A 234 -1.73 -26.10 -3.36
N ALA A 235 -1.75 -26.80 -4.50
CA ALA A 235 -0.57 -27.09 -5.33
C ALA A 235 0.11 -25.90 -6.05
N ARG A 236 -0.33 -24.64 -5.85
CA ARG A 236 0.29 -23.45 -6.50
C ARG A 236 1.28 -22.70 -5.61
N LEU A 237 1.33 -23.00 -4.32
CA LEU A 237 2.28 -22.41 -3.40
C LEU A 237 3.69 -22.87 -3.79
N THR A 238 4.52 -21.95 -4.26
CA THR A 238 5.89 -22.28 -4.69
C THR A 238 6.86 -22.13 -3.52
N TYR A 239 6.67 -21.09 -2.70
CA TYR A 239 7.50 -20.86 -1.54
C TYR A 239 6.77 -20.06 -0.46
N VAL A 240 7.18 -20.32 0.78
CA VAL A 240 6.71 -19.65 1.98
C VAL A 240 7.91 -18.99 2.63
N VAL A 241 7.81 -17.69 2.86
CA VAL A 241 8.84 -16.95 3.60
C VAL A 241 8.31 -16.63 4.98
N PHE A 242 9.06 -17.07 5.99
CA PHE A 242 8.83 -16.66 7.37
C PHE A 242 9.74 -15.47 7.65
N SER A 243 9.14 -14.31 7.86
CA SER A 243 9.85 -13.10 8.24
C SER A 243 9.49 -12.78 9.68
N PHE A 244 10.50 -12.68 10.55
CA PHE A 244 10.30 -12.11 11.87
C PHE A 244 10.49 -10.61 11.72
N ASP A 245 9.51 -9.82 12.18
CA ASP A 245 9.56 -8.38 12.09
C ASP A 245 10.65 -7.85 13.05
N ASN A 246 11.89 -7.94 12.60
CA ASN A 246 13.06 -7.39 13.28
C ASN A 246 13.21 -5.89 13.01
N GLU A 247 12.34 -5.30 12.18
CA GLU A 247 12.41 -3.90 11.80
C GLU A 247 11.68 -3.01 12.80
N ARG A 248 12.43 -2.63 13.83
CA ARG A 248 12.53 -1.21 14.14
C ARG A 248 12.87 -0.47 12.83
N GLN A 249 11.95 0.37 12.35
CA GLN A 249 12.25 1.55 11.54
C GLN A 249 13.10 1.35 10.26
N LEU A 250 12.54 0.77 9.19
CA LEU A 250 12.86 1.30 7.87
C LEU A 250 12.16 2.67 7.72
N GLY A 251 12.77 3.73 8.27
CA GLY A 251 12.35 5.12 8.02
C GLY A 251 12.39 6.12 9.18
N GLU A 252 13.27 5.98 10.18
CA GLU A 252 13.81 7.15 10.91
C GLU A 252 15.28 7.35 10.54
N CYS A 253 15.51 7.65 9.26
CA CYS A 253 16.72 8.30 8.80
C CYS A 253 16.29 9.47 7.92
N GLU A 254 16.00 10.60 8.57
CA GLU A 254 16.51 11.92 8.20
C GLU A 254 16.23 12.89 9.36
N GLN A 255 17.28 13.12 10.13
CA GLN A 255 17.45 14.34 10.91
C GLN A 255 17.56 15.51 9.92
N HIS A 256 16.63 16.46 9.97
CA HIS A 256 16.84 17.91 9.97
C HIS A 256 15.51 18.66 9.84
#